data_AF-A0A672N9U0-F1
#
_entry.id   AF-A0A672N9U0-F1
#
_cell.length_a   1.000
_cell.length_b   1.000
_cell.length_c   1.000
_cell.angle_alpha   90.00
_cell.angle_beta   90.00
_cell.angle_gamma   90.00
#
_symmetry.space_group_name_H-M   'P 1'
#
loop_
_entity.id
_entity.type
_entity.pdbx_description
1 polymer ?
#
loop_
_entity_poly.entity_id
_entity_poly.type
_entity_poly.pdbx_seq_one_letter_code
_entity_poly.pdbx_strand_id
1 'polypeptide(L)'
;MAPLRSGAQGRSPVTLCCVTLAVWLCCGAQTEASVLNLKRFIGCAVREFTFLARKPGCSGLHITTDACWGRCETWEVRLIYY
;
A
#
# COMPACT_ATOMS: atom_id res chain seq x y z
N MET A 1 5.06 -61.83 3.74
CA MET A 1 5.05 -61.07 2.46
C MET A 1 4.22 -59.81 2.64
N ALA A 2 4.84 -58.63 2.59
CA ALA A 2 4.15 -57.35 2.50
C ALA A 2 4.47 -56.73 1.14
N PRO A 3 3.50 -56.19 0.38
CA PRO A 3 3.80 -55.36 -0.77
C PRO A 3 4.00 -53.90 -0.35
N LEU A 4 5.04 -53.29 -0.92
CA LEU A 4 5.42 -51.89 -0.79
C LEU A 4 4.46 -50.96 -1.56
N ARG A 5 4.29 -49.76 -0.99
CA ARG A 5 3.60 -48.58 -1.54
C ARG A 5 3.92 -48.30 -3.00
N SER A 6 2.93 -47.81 -3.74
CA SER A 6 3.13 -46.71 -4.68
C SER A 6 1.82 -45.96 -4.92
N GLY A 7 1.53 -45.03 -4.01
CA GLY A 7 0.50 -44.01 -4.22
C GLY A 7 1.03 -42.97 -5.20
N ALA A 8 0.86 -43.21 -6.50
CA ALA A 8 1.04 -42.20 -7.52
C ALA A 8 -0.18 -41.26 -7.50
N GLN A 9 -0.18 -40.28 -6.60
CA GLN A 9 -1.13 -39.16 -6.63
C GLN A 9 -0.79 -38.27 -7.84
N GLY A 10 -1.31 -38.65 -9.00
CA GLY A 10 -1.35 -37.79 -10.18
C GLY A 10 -2.22 -36.59 -9.85
N ARG A 11 -1.60 -35.47 -9.48
CA ARG A 11 -2.30 -34.19 -9.32
C ARG A 11 -2.94 -33.84 -10.66
N SER A 12 -4.27 -33.84 -10.71
CA SER A 12 -5.02 -33.48 -11.91
C SER A 12 -4.59 -32.08 -12.39
N PRO A 13 -4.41 -31.87 -13.70
CA PRO A 13 -4.02 -30.57 -14.26
C PRO A 13 -5.02 -29.46 -13.89
N VAL A 14 -6.28 -29.84 -13.66
CA VAL A 14 -7.34 -28.95 -13.17
C VAL A 14 -7.02 -28.45 -11.77
N THR A 15 -6.56 -29.34 -10.88
CA THR A 15 -6.21 -28.99 -9.50
C THR A 15 -5.03 -28.02 -9.45
N LEU A 16 -4.01 -28.22 -10.29
CA LEU A 16 -2.90 -27.27 -10.40
C LEU A 16 -3.36 -25.89 -10.90
N CYS A 17 -4.22 -25.85 -11.91
CA CYS A 17 -4.76 -24.61 -12.46
C CYS A 17 -5.64 -23.85 -11.45
N CYS A 18 -6.46 -24.56 -10.67
CA CYS A 18 -7.25 -23.95 -9.61
C CYS A 18 -6.37 -23.34 -8.53
N VAL A 19 -5.29 -24.01 -8.14
CA VAL A 19 -4.35 -23.50 -7.12
C VAL A 19 -3.62 -22.26 -7.64
N THR A 20 -3.16 -22.24 -8.89
CA THR A 20 -2.50 -21.05 -9.44
C THR A 20 -3.46 -19.87 -9.54
N LEU A 21 -4.68 -20.06 -10.07
CA LEU A 21 -5.69 -19.01 -10.12
C LEU A 21 -6.04 -18.46 -8.73
N ALA A 22 -6.21 -19.34 -7.75
CA ALA A 22 -6.48 -18.94 -6.37
C ALA A 22 -5.34 -18.10 -5.78
N VAL A 23 -4.08 -18.49 -6.02
CA VAL A 23 -2.91 -17.72 -5.55
C VAL A 23 -2.84 -16.35 -6.23
N TRP A 24 -3.11 -16.26 -7.53
CA TRP A 24 -3.14 -14.98 -8.25
C TRP A 24 -4.26 -14.06 -7.75
N LEU A 25 -5.45 -14.60 -7.46
CA LEU A 25 -6.55 -13.82 -6.87
C LEU A 25 -6.24 -13.36 -5.44
N CYS A 26 -5.63 -14.21 -4.62
CA CYS A 26 -5.33 -13.88 -3.21
C CYS A 26 -4.12 -12.95 -3.05
N CYS A 27 -3.10 -13.06 -3.91
CA CYS A 27 -1.83 -12.34 -3.77
C CYS A 27 -1.65 -11.21 -4.80
N GLY A 28 -2.44 -11.19 -5.87
CA GLY A 28 -2.40 -10.15 -6.91
C GLY A 28 -3.10 -8.85 -6.51
N ALA A 29 -3.86 -8.85 -5.42
CA ALA A 29 -4.43 -7.65 -4.83
C ALA A 29 -3.39 -6.89 -3.99
N GLN A 30 -2.21 -6.61 -4.57
CA GLN A 30 -1.45 -5.46 -4.14
C GLN A 30 -2.29 -4.26 -4.56
N THR A 31 -3.09 -3.75 -3.64
CA THR A 31 -3.84 -2.51 -3.86
C THR A 31 -2.80 -1.44 -4.13
N GLU A 32 -2.65 -1.07 -5.41
CA GLU A 32 -2.07 0.20 -5.82
C GLU A 32 -2.66 1.24 -4.87
N ALA A 33 -1.87 1.72 -3.92
CA ALA A 33 -2.29 2.73 -2.98
C ALA A 33 -2.76 3.88 -3.85
N SER A 34 -4.08 4.07 -3.93
CA SER A 34 -4.69 4.96 -4.91
C SER A 34 -3.92 6.26 -4.86
N VAL A 35 -3.21 6.60 -5.95
CA VAL A 35 -2.49 7.86 -6.06
C VAL A 35 -3.57 8.93 -6.17
N LEU A 36 -4.19 9.24 -5.03
CA LEU A 36 -5.10 10.35 -4.87
C LEU A 36 -4.34 11.55 -5.37
N ASN A 37 -4.87 12.21 -6.40
CA ASN A 37 -4.19 13.36 -6.95
C ASN A 37 -4.19 14.46 -5.88
N LEU A 38 -3.09 14.61 -5.14
CA LEU A 38 -2.97 15.57 -4.04
C LEU A 38 -3.34 17.00 -4.48
N LYS A 39 -3.21 17.33 -5.78
CA LYS A 39 -3.60 18.63 -6.33
C LYS A 39 -5.11 18.88 -6.32
N ARG A 40 -5.94 17.84 -6.24
CA ARG A 40 -7.42 17.95 -6.24
C ARG A 40 -8.06 17.57 -4.91
N PHE A 41 -7.33 16.95 -3.99
CA PHE A 41 -7.85 16.58 -2.67
C PHE A 41 -8.19 17.81 -1.81
N ILE A 42 -9.39 17.82 -1.22
CA ILE A 42 -9.85 18.78 -0.20
C ILE A 42 -10.22 17.93 1.02
N GLY A 43 -9.66 18.28 2.18
CA GLY A 43 -9.67 17.45 3.41
C GLY A 43 -8.26 17.29 4.00
N CYS A 44 -8.17 16.59 5.13
CA CYS A 44 -6.91 16.26 5.82
C CYS A 44 -6.85 14.76 6.09
N ALA A 45 -5.72 14.11 5.76
CA ALA A 45 -5.53 12.67 5.98
C ALA A 45 -4.06 12.33 6.23
N VAL A 46 -3.82 11.22 6.95
CA VAL A 46 -2.50 10.60 7.10
C VAL A 46 -2.16 9.83 5.82
N ARG A 47 -0.96 10.03 5.30
CA ARG A 47 -0.43 9.35 4.12
C ARG A 47 1.05 9.06 4.28
N GLU A 48 1.51 8.06 3.57
CA GLU A 48 2.93 7.73 3.50
C GLU A 48 3.66 8.70 2.56
N PHE A 49 4.74 9.30 3.06
CA PHE A 49 5.57 10.23 2.30
C PHE A 49 7.05 9.85 2.42
N THR A 50 7.80 10.11 1.35
CA THR A 50 9.26 9.97 1.37
C THR A 50 9.91 11.35 1.49
N PHE A 51 10.73 11.52 2.53
CA PHE A 51 11.48 12.75 2.80
C PHE A 51 12.98 12.51 2.70
N LEU A 52 13.73 13.53 2.27
CA LEU A 52 15.19 13.53 2.37
C LEU A 52 15.59 14.04 3.76
N ALA A 53 15.88 13.13 4.68
CA ALA A 53 16.44 13.46 5.98
C ALA A 53 17.92 13.85 5.85
N ARG A 54 18.32 14.96 6.48
CA ARG A 54 19.70 15.42 6.51
C ARG A 54 20.12 15.72 7.94
N LYS A 55 21.29 15.23 8.33
CA LYS A 55 21.96 15.56 9.58
C LYS A 55 23.35 16.13 9.25
N PRO A 56 23.78 17.26 9.84
CA PRO A 56 25.12 17.79 9.61
C PRO A 56 26.19 16.73 9.89
N GLY A 57 27.16 16.59 8.97
CA GLY A 57 28.21 15.57 9.06
C GLY A 57 27.80 14.16 8.62
N CYS A 58 26.57 13.96 8.14
CA CYS A 58 26.10 12.69 7.58
C CYS A 58 25.64 12.85 6.14
N SER A 59 25.61 11.74 5.38
CA SER A 59 24.93 11.71 4.08
C SER A 59 23.42 11.87 4.26
N GLY A 60 22.75 12.38 3.23
CA GLY A 60 21.30 12.43 3.20
C GLY A 60 20.70 11.02 3.09
N LEU A 61 19.58 10.78 3.76
CA LEU A 61 18.87 9.51 3.75
C LEU A 61 17.41 9.74 3.33
N HIS A 62 16.93 8.97 2.35
CA HIS A 62 15.50 8.95 2.03
C HIS A 62 14.78 8.10 3.07
N ILE A 63 13.84 8.70 3.79
CA ILE A 63 13.01 8.03 4.79
C ILE A 63 11.57 8.02 4.32
N THR A 64 10.90 6.89 4.47
CA THR A 64 9.46 6.77 4.20
C THR A 64 8.73 6.70 5.54
N THR A 65 7.78 7.59 5.76
CA THR A 65 7.04 7.67 7.02
C THR A 65 5.67 8.29 6.81
N ASP A 66 4.75 8.02 7.73
CA ASP A 66 3.42 8.63 7.74
C ASP A 66 3.49 10.10 8.13
N ALA A 67 2.84 10.96 7.35
CA ALA A 67 2.65 12.37 7.65
C ALA A 67 1.25 12.86 7.25
N CYS A 68 0.79 13.94 7.88
CA CYS A 68 -0.47 14.57 7.55
C CYS A 68 -0.34 15.42 6.28
N TRP A 69 -1.31 15.28 5.37
CA TRP A 69 -1.46 16.16 4.20
C TRP A 69 -2.90 16.58 4.01
N GLY A 70 -3.10 17.83 3.63
CA GLY A 70 -4.44 18.32 3.36
C GLY A 70 -4.52 19.73 2.82
N ARG A 71 -5.69 20.03 2.24
CA ARG A 71 -6.16 21.40 1.97
C ARG A 71 -7.51 21.53 2.64
N CYS A 72 -7.54 22.26 3.74
CA CYS A 72 -8.75 22.46 4.53
C CYS A 72 -9.49 23.70 4.05
N GLU A 73 -10.81 23.70 4.19
CA GLU A 73 -11.61 24.89 3.97
C GLU A 73 -11.24 25.96 4.99
N THR A 74 -11.13 27.20 4.52
CA THR A 74 -10.85 28.37 5.35
C THR A 74 -11.79 29.50 4.94
N TRP A 75 -12.14 30.36 5.90
CA TRP A 75 -12.98 31.53 5.65
C TRP A 75 -12.39 32.74 6.37
N GLU A 76 -12.50 33.90 5.74
CA GLU A 76 -12.12 35.16 6.36
C GLU A 76 -13.21 35.62 7.34
N VAL A 77 -12.79 36.24 8.44
CA VAL A 77 -13.71 36.88 9.39
C VAL A 77 -13.47 38.38 9.33
N ARG A 78 -14.54 39.16 9.17
CA ARG A 78 -14.47 40.61 9.25
C ARG A 78 -14.26 41.04 10.71
N LEU A 79 -13.08 41.56 11.03
CA LEU A 79 -12.83 42.21 12.32
C LEU A 79 -13.44 43.62 12.30
N ILE A 80 -14.55 43.81 13.01
CA ILE A 80 -15.09 45.13 13.33
C ILE A 80 -14.66 45.41 14.77
N TYR A 81 -13.66 46.29 14.94
CA TYR A 81 -13.28 46.81 16.25
C TYR A 81 -14.35 47.82 16.67
N TYR A 82 -14.97 47.62 17.84
CA TYR A 82 -15.89 48.56 18.48
C TYR A 82 -15.18 49.28 19.62
#